data_AF-A0A483DZY0-F1
#
_entry.id   AF-A0A483DZY0-F1
#
_cell.length_a   1.000
_cell.length_b   1.000
_cell.length_c   1.000
_cell.angle_alpha   90.00
_cell.angle_beta   90.00
_cell.angle_gamma   90.00
#
_symmetry.space_group_name_H-M   'P 1'
#
loop_
_entity.id
_entity.type
_entity.pdbx_description
1 polymer ?
#
loop_
_entity_poly.entity_id
_entity_poly.type
_entity_poly.pdbx_seq_one_letter_code
_entity_poly.pdbx_strand_id
1 'polypeptide(L)'
;KTLHISLFFDGTGNNLNHDFFIANPKHPTNIARLFRATIGDGTAGGVTDTKKMPLDGVKDSGGKYFKFYIPGVGTPFPEVNDPDYSTMGLVGAVKGEERINWALLRIIDVLMRLSKDKENNSIKLSEGASRESLKKMGTSWNRLWFGGSHNRYEEFTRLLNDLASDLKPLIIQPEPGKPKLTGIKLYVYGFSRGAAA
;
A
#
# COMPACT_ATOMS: atom_id res chain seq x y z
N LYS A 1 2.47 -21.39 -3.84
CA LYS A 1 1.45 -20.32 -3.91
C LYS A 1 1.99 -19.10 -4.65
N THR A 2 1.11 -18.40 -5.35
CA THR A 2 1.37 -17.07 -5.96
C THR A 2 0.73 -16.02 -5.06
N LEU A 3 1.37 -14.87 -4.91
CA LEU A 3 0.82 -13.73 -4.17
C LEU A 3 0.00 -12.86 -5.11
N HIS A 4 -1.14 -12.38 -4.64
CA HIS A 4 -2.02 -11.50 -5.37
C HIS A 4 -2.13 -10.20 -4.59
N ILE A 5 -1.57 -9.12 -5.12
CA ILE A 5 -1.54 -7.81 -4.46
C ILE A 5 -2.38 -6.85 -5.29
N SER A 6 -3.42 -6.29 -4.70
CA SER A 6 -4.29 -5.30 -5.34
C SER A 6 -4.06 -3.91 -4.76
N LEU A 7 -3.73 -2.94 -5.61
CA LEU A 7 -3.49 -1.54 -5.24
C LEU A 7 -4.58 -0.66 -5.84
N PHE A 8 -5.23 0.15 -5.00
CA PHE A 8 -6.39 0.97 -5.37
C PHE A 8 -6.09 2.44 -5.13
N PHE A 9 -5.71 3.17 -6.18
CA PHE A 9 -5.41 4.60 -6.14
C PHE A 9 -6.64 5.44 -6.45
N ASP A 10 -7.18 6.13 -5.45
CA ASP A 10 -8.38 6.94 -5.64
C ASP A 10 -8.10 8.27 -6.33
N GLY A 11 -9.14 8.88 -6.89
CA GLY A 11 -9.03 10.16 -7.61
C GLY A 11 -8.83 11.33 -6.68
N THR A 12 -8.32 12.44 -7.21
CA THR A 12 -8.18 13.71 -6.48
C THR A 12 -9.44 14.08 -5.69
N GLY A 13 -9.25 14.46 -4.43
CA GLY A 13 -10.35 14.86 -3.55
C GLY A 13 -11.21 13.72 -3.00
N ASN A 14 -10.94 12.46 -3.37
CA ASN A 14 -11.70 11.30 -2.90
C ASN A 14 -10.96 10.57 -1.79
N ASN A 15 -11.72 10.14 -0.79
CA ASN A 15 -11.22 9.46 0.39
C ASN A 15 -12.29 8.52 0.94
N LEU A 16 -12.03 7.21 0.93
CA LEU A 16 -12.95 6.18 1.41
C LEU A 16 -13.47 6.47 2.82
N ASN A 17 -12.61 6.96 3.72
CA ASN A 17 -13.00 7.24 5.09
C ASN A 17 -14.11 8.31 5.14
N HIS A 18 -13.90 9.40 4.41
CA HIS A 18 -14.86 10.48 4.33
C HIS A 18 -16.09 10.08 3.52
N ASP A 19 -15.91 9.64 2.28
CA ASP A 19 -16.97 9.50 1.28
C ASP A 19 -17.94 8.35 1.59
N PHE A 20 -17.51 7.37 2.39
CA PHE A 20 -18.34 6.22 2.76
C PHE A 20 -18.80 6.21 4.22
N PHE A 21 -18.00 6.70 5.17
CA PHE A 21 -18.35 6.66 6.60
C PHE A 21 -18.86 7.99 7.17
N ILE A 22 -18.51 9.13 6.56
CA ILE A 22 -18.82 10.47 7.10
C ILE A 22 -19.85 11.21 6.23
N ALA A 23 -19.67 11.20 4.91
CA ALA A 23 -20.48 11.96 3.97
C ALA A 23 -21.96 11.53 3.95
N ASN A 24 -22.85 12.52 3.81
CA ASN A 24 -24.28 12.32 3.64
C ASN A 24 -24.83 13.29 2.56
N PRO A 25 -25.24 12.81 1.37
CA PRO A 25 -25.30 11.40 0.97
C PRO A 25 -23.90 10.79 0.79
N LYS A 26 -23.79 9.47 0.96
CA LYS A 26 -22.55 8.73 0.70
C LYS A 26 -22.23 8.74 -0.79
N HIS A 27 -20.97 8.98 -1.14
CA HIS A 27 -20.52 9.10 -2.53
C HIS A 27 -19.15 8.45 -2.77
N PRO A 28 -18.93 7.17 -2.41
CA PRO A 28 -17.66 6.49 -2.66
C PRO A 28 -17.41 6.33 -4.16
N THR A 29 -16.16 6.47 -4.59
CA THR A 29 -15.75 6.26 -5.98
C THR A 29 -15.83 4.80 -6.40
N ASN A 30 -15.71 4.52 -7.69
CA ASN A 30 -15.60 3.15 -8.18
C ASN A 30 -14.34 2.44 -7.64
N ILE A 31 -13.24 3.17 -7.38
CA ILE A 31 -12.04 2.61 -6.78
C ILE A 31 -12.30 2.16 -5.34
N ALA A 32 -12.93 3.01 -4.53
CA ALA A 32 -13.38 2.66 -3.19
C ALA A 32 -14.35 1.46 -3.19
N ARG A 33 -15.26 1.39 -4.15
CA ARG A 33 -16.20 0.26 -4.31
C ARG A 33 -15.49 -1.05 -4.67
N LEU A 34 -14.55 -1.00 -5.63
CA LEU A 34 -13.76 -2.18 -6.02
C LEU A 34 -12.87 -2.67 -4.88
N PHE A 35 -12.22 -1.76 -4.14
CA PHE A 35 -11.42 -2.12 -2.96
C PHE A 35 -12.25 -2.89 -1.94
N ARG A 36 -13.46 -2.41 -1.64
CA ARG A 36 -14.38 -3.06 -0.69
C ARG A 36 -14.86 -4.42 -1.17
N ALA A 37 -15.05 -4.60 -2.47
CA ALA A 37 -15.49 -5.87 -3.06
C ALA A 37 -14.36 -6.89 -3.27
N THR A 38 -13.10 -6.44 -3.23
CA THR A 38 -11.94 -7.30 -3.46
C THR A 38 -11.58 -8.06 -2.19
N ILE A 39 -11.25 -9.35 -2.32
CA ILE A 39 -10.73 -10.18 -1.23
C ILE A 39 -9.27 -9.82 -0.90
N GLY A 40 -8.93 -9.77 0.38
CA GLY A 40 -7.55 -9.68 0.85
C GLY A 40 -7.41 -9.02 2.22
N ASP A 41 -6.32 -9.41 2.89
CA ASP A 41 -5.77 -8.67 4.04
C ASP A 41 -5.02 -7.42 3.55
N GLY A 42 -4.71 -6.46 4.41
CA GLY A 42 -3.86 -5.34 4.07
C GLY A 42 -4.12 -4.10 4.91
N THR A 43 -4.30 -2.97 4.23
CA THR A 43 -4.51 -1.66 4.86
C THR A 43 -5.44 -0.80 4.00
N ALA A 44 -6.44 -0.19 4.61
CA ALA A 44 -7.21 0.89 4.01
C ALA A 44 -6.61 2.24 4.43
N GLY A 45 -5.79 2.86 3.56
CA GLY A 45 -5.11 4.11 3.88
C GLY A 45 -6.07 5.23 4.24
N GLY A 46 -5.73 6.06 5.22
CA GLY A 46 -6.55 7.19 5.67
C GLY A 46 -7.80 6.80 6.46
N VAL A 47 -8.07 5.51 6.68
CA VAL A 47 -9.15 5.03 7.56
C VAL A 47 -8.61 4.90 8.99
N THR A 48 -9.07 5.77 9.88
CA THR A 48 -8.60 5.81 11.28
C THR A 48 -9.26 4.76 12.17
N ASP A 49 -10.54 4.46 11.92
CA ASP A 49 -11.28 3.41 12.63
C ASP A 49 -11.36 2.15 11.78
N THR A 50 -10.36 1.28 11.91
CA THR A 50 -10.26 0.05 11.14
C THR A 50 -11.40 -0.93 11.40
N LYS A 51 -12.14 -0.79 12.52
CA LYS A 51 -13.34 -1.60 12.79
C LYS A 51 -14.48 -1.28 11.82
N LYS A 52 -14.54 -0.07 11.28
CA LYS A 52 -15.53 0.34 10.26
C LYS A 52 -15.21 -0.19 8.88
N MET A 53 -13.94 -0.54 8.63
CA MET A 53 -13.46 -1.13 7.38
C MET A 53 -12.75 -2.45 7.66
N PRO A 54 -13.48 -3.51 8.06
CA PRO A 54 -12.87 -4.82 8.28
C PRO A 54 -12.26 -5.33 6.96
N LEU A 55 -11.06 -5.87 7.05
CA LEU A 55 -10.37 -6.56 5.96
C LEU A 55 -10.40 -8.06 6.20
N ASP A 56 -10.11 -8.83 5.17
CA ASP A 56 -10.17 -10.29 5.25
C ASP A 56 -8.99 -10.81 6.08
N GLY A 57 -9.24 -11.76 6.98
CA GLY A 57 -8.18 -12.39 7.77
C GLY A 57 -7.31 -13.33 6.92
N VAL A 58 -6.23 -13.87 7.50
CA VAL A 58 -5.36 -14.85 6.81
C VAL A 58 -6.14 -16.07 6.33
N LYS A 59 -7.09 -16.56 7.16
CA LYS A 59 -7.93 -17.72 6.83
C LYS A 59 -8.85 -17.42 5.64
N ASP A 60 -9.50 -16.26 5.65
CA ASP A 60 -10.46 -15.87 4.62
C ASP A 60 -9.76 -15.55 3.29
N SER A 61 -8.63 -14.85 3.35
CA SER A 61 -7.78 -14.52 2.19
C SER A 61 -6.88 -15.67 1.71
N GLY A 62 -6.95 -16.85 2.34
CA GLY A 62 -6.06 -17.99 2.08
C GLY A 62 -4.57 -17.67 2.21
N GLY A 63 -4.22 -16.61 2.96
CA GLY A 63 -2.87 -16.11 3.16
C GLY A 63 -2.12 -15.77 1.87
N LYS A 64 -2.83 -15.40 0.80
CA LYS A 64 -2.25 -15.13 -0.54
C LYS A 64 -2.86 -13.92 -1.26
N TYR A 65 -4.01 -13.42 -0.83
CA TYR A 65 -4.65 -12.22 -1.39
C TYR A 65 -4.43 -11.03 -0.45
N PHE A 66 -3.96 -9.92 -1.01
CA PHE A 66 -3.71 -8.67 -0.31
C PHE A 66 -4.33 -7.51 -1.07
N LYS A 67 -4.85 -6.52 -0.34
CA LYS A 67 -5.47 -5.32 -0.91
C LYS A 67 -5.09 -4.07 -0.13
N PHE A 68 -4.79 -2.99 -0.85
CA PHE A 68 -4.40 -1.72 -0.27
C PHE A 68 -5.14 -0.58 -0.93
N TYR A 69 -5.82 0.25 -0.13
CA TYR A 69 -6.47 1.47 -0.59
C TYR A 69 -5.57 2.67 -0.34
N ILE A 70 -5.41 3.51 -1.35
CA ILE A 70 -4.59 4.71 -1.34
C ILE A 70 -5.54 5.90 -1.59
N PRO A 71 -5.76 6.78 -0.59
CA PRO A 71 -6.59 7.96 -0.75
C PRO A 71 -6.10 8.88 -1.86
N GLY A 72 -7.03 9.62 -2.47
CA GLY A 72 -6.71 10.62 -3.48
C GLY A 72 -5.88 11.77 -2.93
N VAL A 73 -5.08 12.39 -3.80
CA VAL A 73 -4.37 13.64 -3.48
C VAL A 73 -5.35 14.75 -3.10
N GLY A 74 -4.92 15.63 -2.18
CA GLY A 74 -5.76 16.70 -1.64
C GLY A 74 -6.72 16.24 -0.54
N THR A 75 -6.61 15.00 -0.06
CA THR A 75 -7.37 14.46 1.08
C THR A 75 -6.43 13.92 2.16
N PRO A 76 -6.89 13.80 3.43
CA PRO A 76 -6.09 13.24 4.51
C PRO A 76 -5.56 11.83 4.23
N PHE A 77 -4.24 11.68 4.37
CA PHE A 77 -3.53 10.41 4.40
C PHE A 77 -2.39 10.46 5.45
N PRO A 78 -2.70 10.27 6.74
CA PRO A 78 -1.73 10.41 7.84
C PRO A 78 -0.50 9.50 7.74
N GLU A 79 -0.63 8.32 7.12
CA GLU A 79 0.44 7.35 6.94
C GLU A 79 1.59 7.90 6.08
N VAL A 80 1.31 8.89 5.22
CA VAL A 80 2.32 9.60 4.41
C VAL A 80 2.63 11.02 4.92
N ASN A 81 2.22 11.34 6.15
CA ASN A 81 2.31 12.68 6.74
C ASN A 81 1.56 13.75 5.93
N ASP A 82 0.36 13.41 5.46
CA ASP A 82 -0.58 14.33 4.78
C ASP A 82 -1.86 14.42 5.64
N PRO A 83 -1.90 15.26 6.71
CA PRO A 83 -2.95 15.17 7.72
C PRO A 83 -4.31 15.75 7.27
N ASP A 84 -4.33 16.67 6.30
CA ASP A 84 -5.47 17.54 6.05
C ASP A 84 -5.87 17.60 4.57
N TYR A 85 -7.08 18.10 4.31
CA TYR A 85 -7.48 18.51 2.98
C TYR A 85 -6.64 19.70 2.51
N SER A 86 -6.20 19.68 1.26
CA SER A 86 -5.29 20.70 0.73
C SER A 86 -5.64 21.11 -0.68
N THR A 87 -5.89 22.40 -0.89
CA THR A 87 -6.10 23.00 -2.23
C THR A 87 -4.89 22.76 -3.14
N MET A 88 -3.67 22.79 -2.59
CA MET A 88 -2.45 22.48 -3.34
C MET A 88 -2.37 20.99 -3.71
N GLY A 89 -2.85 20.10 -2.84
CA GLY A 89 -3.02 18.67 -3.18
C GLY A 89 -4.06 18.45 -4.28
N LEU A 90 -5.17 19.21 -4.26
CA LEU A 90 -6.24 19.12 -5.24
C LEU A 90 -5.83 19.67 -6.63
N VAL A 91 -5.08 20.78 -6.67
CA VAL A 91 -4.73 21.47 -7.93
C VAL A 91 -3.37 21.02 -8.46
N GLY A 92 -2.38 20.89 -7.59
CA GLY A 92 -0.98 20.60 -7.97
C GLY A 92 -0.59 19.13 -7.86
N ALA A 93 -1.48 18.22 -7.44
CA ALA A 93 -1.16 16.82 -7.15
C ALA A 93 -0.05 16.64 -6.10
N VAL A 94 0.13 17.64 -5.23
CA VAL A 94 1.08 17.57 -4.12
C VAL A 94 0.76 16.34 -3.27
N LYS A 95 1.79 15.63 -2.83
CA LYS A 95 1.71 14.31 -2.16
C LYS A 95 1.36 13.11 -3.04
N GLY A 96 1.41 13.25 -4.37
CA GLY A 96 1.27 12.14 -5.31
C GLY A 96 2.44 11.15 -5.24
N GLU A 97 3.69 11.64 -5.21
CA GLU A 97 4.87 10.78 -5.09
C GLU A 97 4.83 9.93 -3.81
N GLU A 98 4.45 10.52 -2.68
CA GLU A 98 4.39 9.81 -1.41
C GLU A 98 3.34 8.71 -1.41
N ARG A 99 2.22 8.88 -2.12
CA ARG A 99 1.19 7.85 -2.31
C ARG A 99 1.72 6.67 -3.13
N ILE A 100 2.48 6.93 -4.19
CA ILE A 100 3.15 5.90 -5.01
C ILE A 100 4.20 5.16 -4.17
N ASN A 101 5.07 5.91 -3.47
CA ASN A 101 6.10 5.34 -2.61
C ASN A 101 5.49 4.47 -1.50
N TRP A 102 4.38 4.90 -0.91
CA TRP A 102 3.66 4.14 0.11
C TRP A 102 3.10 2.83 -0.45
N ALA A 103 2.52 2.86 -1.65
CA ALA A 103 2.03 1.67 -2.33
C ALA A 103 3.15 0.66 -2.64
N LEU A 104 4.33 1.14 -3.05
CA LEU A 104 5.52 0.29 -3.22
C LEU A 104 5.92 -0.37 -1.90
N LEU A 105 5.92 0.37 -0.79
CA LEU A 105 6.21 -0.20 0.54
C LEU A 105 5.18 -1.25 0.98
N ARG A 106 3.93 -1.23 0.46
CA ARG A 106 2.97 -2.32 0.71
C ARG A 106 3.39 -3.65 0.10
N ILE A 107 4.18 -3.64 -0.97
CA ILE A 107 4.78 -4.88 -1.51
C ILE A 107 5.79 -5.45 -0.51
N ILE A 108 6.62 -4.60 0.10
CA ILE A 108 7.53 -5.01 1.18
C ILE A 108 6.75 -5.53 2.39
N ASP A 109 5.66 -4.88 2.78
CA ASP A 109 4.82 -5.36 3.88
C ASP A 109 4.29 -6.76 3.63
N VAL A 110 3.80 -7.04 2.43
CA VAL A 110 3.33 -8.38 2.06
C VAL A 110 4.47 -9.40 2.19
N LEU A 111 5.67 -9.07 1.72
CA LEU A 111 6.83 -9.96 1.84
C LEU A 111 7.24 -10.19 3.31
N MET A 112 7.19 -9.16 4.15
CA MET A 112 7.44 -9.28 5.59
C MET A 112 6.43 -10.20 6.28
N ARG A 113 5.13 -10.02 5.99
CA ARG A 113 4.07 -10.85 6.56
C ARG A 113 4.30 -12.32 6.23
N LEU A 114 4.70 -12.60 4.99
CA LEU A 114 4.95 -13.95 4.52
C LEU A 114 6.25 -14.58 5.04
N SER A 115 7.28 -13.77 5.29
CA SER A 115 8.58 -14.30 5.70
C SER A 115 8.68 -14.42 7.22
N LYS A 116 8.09 -13.47 7.97
CA LYS A 116 8.27 -13.35 9.42
C LYS A 116 7.11 -13.87 10.27
N ASP A 117 5.88 -13.88 9.77
CA ASP A 117 4.73 -14.40 10.51
C ASP A 117 3.67 -14.99 9.57
N LYS A 118 3.96 -16.20 9.10
CA LYS A 118 3.17 -16.91 8.08
C LYS A 118 1.76 -17.26 8.54
N GLU A 119 1.55 -17.39 9.85
CA GLU A 119 0.31 -17.89 10.42
C GLU A 119 -0.70 -16.76 10.64
N ASN A 120 -0.23 -15.62 11.13
CA ASN A 120 -1.12 -14.49 11.45
C ASN A 120 -0.94 -13.29 10.50
N ASN A 121 0.05 -13.32 9.60
CA ASN A 121 0.43 -12.20 8.73
C ASN A 121 0.57 -10.88 9.51
N SER A 122 0.96 -10.90 10.78
CA SER A 122 0.89 -9.69 11.63
C SER A 122 2.13 -8.80 11.50
N ILE A 123 3.28 -9.36 11.10
CA ILE A 123 4.54 -8.64 10.99
C ILE A 123 4.62 -7.91 9.64
N LYS A 124 4.56 -6.58 9.69
CA LYS A 124 4.74 -5.66 8.55
C LYS A 124 5.69 -4.52 8.92
N LEU A 125 6.03 -3.62 7.99
CA LEU A 125 6.71 -2.38 8.37
C LEU A 125 5.85 -1.63 9.39
N SER A 126 6.50 -1.18 10.47
CA SER A 126 5.86 -0.24 11.38
C SER A 126 5.62 1.08 10.67
N GLU A 127 4.62 1.85 11.11
CA GLU A 127 4.34 3.17 10.52
C GLU A 127 5.57 4.10 10.61
N GLY A 128 6.35 4.01 11.68
CA GLY A 128 7.62 4.74 11.82
C GLY A 128 8.65 4.33 10.75
N ALA A 129 8.90 3.03 10.59
CA ALA A 129 9.82 2.54 9.56
C ALA A 129 9.33 2.89 8.14
N SER A 130 8.03 2.76 7.89
CA SER A 130 7.40 3.15 6.63
C SER A 130 7.66 4.63 6.34
N ARG A 131 7.48 5.53 7.32
CA ARG A 131 7.73 6.97 7.17
C ARG A 131 9.21 7.29 6.90
N GLU A 132 10.13 6.59 7.56
CA GLU A 132 11.56 6.76 7.29
C GLU A 132 11.93 6.30 5.87
N SER A 133 11.40 5.18 5.40
CA SER A 133 11.59 4.73 4.02
C SER A 133 10.95 5.70 3.01
N LEU A 134 9.76 6.25 3.29
CA LEU A 134 9.15 7.27 2.42
C LEU A 134 10.05 8.50 2.25
N LYS A 135 10.69 8.97 3.32
CA LYS A 135 11.66 10.09 3.25
C LYS A 135 12.85 9.75 2.36
N LYS A 136 13.38 8.53 2.47
CA LYS A 136 14.51 8.05 1.65
C LYS A 136 14.13 7.86 0.18
N MET A 137 12.90 7.45 -0.10
CA MET A 137 12.37 7.28 -1.47
C MET A 137 11.97 8.59 -2.14
N GLY A 138 11.68 9.63 -1.35
CA GLY A 138 11.23 10.92 -1.85
C GLY A 138 12.28 11.67 -2.67
N THR A 139 11.80 12.48 -3.59
CA THR A 139 12.64 13.48 -4.24
C THR A 139 12.90 14.66 -3.32
N SER A 140 14.03 15.33 -3.51
CA SER A 140 14.37 16.51 -2.74
C SER A 140 14.57 17.72 -3.64
N TRP A 141 14.10 18.87 -3.17
CA TRP A 141 14.25 20.18 -3.81
C TRP A 141 15.71 20.51 -4.12
N ASN A 142 16.65 20.09 -3.27
CA ASN A 142 18.08 20.28 -3.47
C ASN A 142 18.66 19.51 -4.67
N ARG A 143 17.92 18.54 -5.23
CA ARG A 143 18.23 17.85 -6.49
C ARG A 143 17.26 18.22 -7.61
N LEU A 144 16.56 19.35 -7.50
CA LEU A 144 15.55 19.81 -8.47
C LEU A 144 14.53 18.71 -8.82
N TRP A 145 14.09 17.93 -7.83
CA TRP A 145 13.16 16.80 -7.99
C TRP A 145 13.64 15.67 -8.93
N PHE A 146 14.91 15.67 -9.33
CA PHE A 146 15.52 14.54 -10.02
C PHE A 146 15.96 13.47 -9.02
N GLY A 147 16.02 12.21 -9.49
CA GLY A 147 16.55 11.08 -8.72
C GLY A 147 15.52 10.24 -7.98
N GLY A 148 14.22 10.53 -8.08
CA GLY A 148 13.17 9.74 -7.41
C GLY A 148 13.21 8.25 -7.77
N SER A 149 13.48 7.91 -9.04
CA SER A 149 13.64 6.52 -9.47
C SER A 149 14.85 5.84 -8.81
N HIS A 150 15.98 6.54 -8.69
CA HIS A 150 17.18 6.03 -8.05
C HIS A 150 16.99 5.85 -6.54
N ASN A 151 16.44 6.86 -5.86
CA ASN A 151 16.13 6.82 -4.43
C ASN A 151 15.17 5.66 -4.09
N ARG A 152 14.11 5.49 -4.90
CA ARG A 152 13.19 4.36 -4.78
C ARG A 152 13.91 3.03 -4.97
N TYR A 153 14.71 2.90 -6.01
CA TYR A 153 15.44 1.67 -6.29
C TYR A 153 16.38 1.31 -5.13
N GLU A 154 17.14 2.27 -4.62
CA GLU A 154 18.10 2.07 -3.53
C GLU A 154 17.40 1.61 -2.25
N GLU A 155 16.39 2.35 -1.77
CA GLU A 155 15.71 2.01 -0.52
C GLU A 155 14.88 0.73 -0.65
N PHE A 156 14.21 0.51 -1.78
CA PHE A 156 13.46 -0.73 -2.02
C PHE A 156 14.38 -1.94 -2.08
N THR A 157 15.54 -1.82 -2.74
CA THR A 157 16.54 -2.88 -2.81
C THR A 157 17.14 -3.16 -1.43
N ARG A 158 17.42 -2.13 -0.63
CA ARG A 158 17.88 -2.29 0.75
C ARG A 158 16.89 -3.11 1.58
N LEU A 159 15.60 -2.75 1.54
CA LEU A 159 14.54 -3.49 2.23
C LEU A 159 14.39 -4.93 1.74
N LEU A 160 14.51 -5.18 0.43
CA LEU A 160 14.50 -6.54 -0.11
C LEU A 160 15.70 -7.37 0.36
N ASN A 161 16.89 -6.77 0.40
CA ASN A 161 18.10 -7.43 0.88
C ASN A 161 17.99 -7.79 2.36
N ASP A 162 17.41 -6.92 3.19
CA ASP A 162 17.12 -7.19 4.60
C ASP A 162 16.18 -8.40 4.80
N LEU A 163 15.31 -8.69 3.81
CA LEU A 163 14.39 -9.83 3.83
C LEU A 163 14.93 -11.08 3.11
N ALA A 164 16.09 -10.99 2.46
CA ALA A 164 16.57 -12.04 1.57
C ALA A 164 16.79 -13.38 2.30
N SER A 165 17.30 -13.37 3.53
CA SER A 165 17.48 -14.59 4.34
C SER A 165 16.15 -15.30 4.62
N ASP A 166 15.11 -14.53 4.92
CA ASP A 166 13.80 -15.06 5.31
C ASP A 166 12.99 -15.51 4.09
N LEU A 167 13.19 -14.85 2.94
CA LEU A 167 12.52 -15.14 1.68
C LEU A 167 13.13 -16.31 0.92
N LYS A 168 14.45 -16.54 1.01
CA LYS A 168 15.16 -17.62 0.29
C LYS A 168 14.50 -19.01 0.48
N PRO A 169 14.18 -19.47 1.71
CA PRO A 169 13.53 -20.76 1.93
C PRO A 169 12.15 -20.87 1.27
N LEU A 170 11.44 -19.75 1.12
CA LEU A 170 10.12 -19.71 0.49
C LEU A 170 10.22 -19.88 -1.03
N ILE A 171 11.30 -19.41 -1.65
CA ILE A 171 11.50 -19.40 -3.10
C ILE A 171 12.09 -20.73 -3.61
N ILE A 172 13.05 -21.32 -2.89
CA ILE A 172 13.80 -22.49 -3.40
C ILE A 172 12.89 -23.73 -3.42
N GLN A 173 12.34 -24.12 -2.28
CA GLN A 173 11.20 -25.01 -2.08
C GLN A 173 11.12 -25.21 -0.56
N PRO A 174 10.07 -24.73 0.12
CA PRO A 174 9.93 -24.99 1.54
C PRO A 174 9.67 -26.50 1.73
N GLU A 175 9.97 -27.02 2.93
CA GLU A 175 9.85 -28.44 3.33
C GLU A 175 8.64 -29.16 2.70
N PRO A 176 8.72 -30.48 2.48
CA PRO A 176 7.61 -31.25 1.90
C PRO A 176 6.24 -30.88 2.50
N GLY A 177 5.28 -30.52 1.65
CA GLY A 177 3.94 -30.07 2.08
C GLY A 177 3.79 -28.57 2.30
N LYS A 178 4.86 -27.77 2.26
CA LYS A 178 4.76 -26.30 2.34
C LYS A 178 4.67 -25.68 0.93
N PRO A 179 3.85 -24.63 0.75
CA PRO A 179 3.67 -24.01 -0.57
C PRO A 179 4.87 -23.12 -0.95
N LYS A 180 5.61 -23.49 -2.00
CA LYS A 180 6.66 -22.67 -2.63
C LYS A 180 6.12 -21.33 -3.13
N LEU A 181 6.80 -20.23 -2.86
CA LEU A 181 6.51 -18.93 -3.46
C LEU A 181 6.92 -18.95 -4.93
N THR A 182 5.94 -18.77 -5.81
CA THR A 182 6.12 -18.92 -7.27
C THR A 182 6.14 -17.59 -8.02
N GLY A 183 5.70 -16.51 -7.38
CA GLY A 183 5.65 -15.19 -7.99
C GLY A 183 4.66 -14.26 -7.31
N ILE A 184 4.62 -13.03 -7.81
CA ILE A 184 3.72 -11.95 -7.40
C ILE A 184 2.90 -11.51 -8.61
N LYS A 185 1.58 -11.46 -8.46
CA LYS A 185 0.65 -10.85 -9.43
C LYS A 185 0.14 -9.55 -8.84
N LEU A 186 0.42 -8.46 -9.55
CA LEU A 186 -0.02 -7.12 -9.17
C LEU A 186 -1.27 -6.76 -9.96
N TYR A 187 -2.29 -6.24 -9.27
CA TYR A 187 -3.51 -5.70 -9.85
C TYR A 187 -3.60 -4.24 -9.42
N VAL A 188 -3.53 -3.32 -10.38
CA VAL A 188 -3.52 -1.87 -10.07
C VAL A 188 -4.76 -1.23 -10.67
N TYR A 189 -5.49 -0.50 -9.84
CA TYR A 189 -6.69 0.23 -10.21
C TYR A 189 -6.50 1.69 -9.84
N GLY A 190 -6.84 2.59 -10.76
CA GLY A 190 -6.69 4.02 -10.56
C GLY A 190 -7.84 4.82 -11.16
N PHE A 191 -8.17 5.96 -10.55
CA PHE A 191 -9.14 6.92 -11.08
C PHE A 191 -8.54 8.33 -11.11
N SER A 192 -8.75 9.10 -12.19
CA SER A 192 -8.24 10.47 -12.35
C SER A 192 -6.72 10.55 -12.07
N ARG A 193 -6.24 11.42 -11.19
CA ARG A 193 -4.82 11.46 -10.79
C ARG A 193 -4.33 10.17 -10.13
N GLY A 194 -5.21 9.37 -9.55
CA GLY A 194 -4.87 8.03 -9.08
C GLY A 194 -4.59 7.05 -10.24
N ALA A 195 -5.08 7.31 -11.45
CA ALA A 195 -4.71 6.53 -12.65
C ALA A 195 -3.38 6.98 -13.27
N ALA A 196 -2.93 8.20 -12.97
CA ALA A 196 -1.61 8.70 -13.38
C ALA A 196 -0.49 8.27 -12.41
N ALA A 197 -0.86 7.76 -11.23
CA ALA A 197 0.04 7.29 -10.18
C ALA A 197 0.66 5.93 -10.51
#